data_AF-A4P1J2-F1
#
_entry.id   AF-A4P1J2-F1
#
_cell.length_a   1.000
_cell.length_b   1.000
_cell.length_c   1.000
_cell.angle_alpha   90.00
_cell.angle_beta   90.00
_cell.angle_gamma   90.00
#
_symmetry.space_group_name_H-M   'P 1'
#
loop_
_entity.id
_entity.type
_entity.pdbx_description
1 polymer ?
#
loop_
_entity_poly.entity_id
_entity_poly.type
_entity_poly.pdbx_seq_one_letter_code
_entity_poly.pdbx_strand_id
1 'polypeptide(L)'
;MSQLTNQSLHQGVSPQVEKFIDTLFDQLCASCPQLFNLTPERLQVVKRQWILGFAENGITKITQVKRGMAEMRTKPNGYLPSVGEFIQACKVLDYHELGLPNEAELYQRYKIFLGYARFNRDEFQYRSEVEFWLLKKS
;
A
#
# COMPACT_ATOMS: atom_id res chain seq x y z
N MET A 1 26.31 0.90 29.97
CA MET A 1 26.55 0.50 28.56
C MET A 1 26.13 -0.95 28.41
N SER A 2 24.83 -1.20 28.29
CA SER A 2 24.27 -2.55 28.21
C SER A 2 24.17 -2.98 26.75
N GLN A 3 24.83 -4.09 26.44
CA GLN A 3 24.82 -4.80 25.17
C GLN A 3 23.38 -5.12 24.76
N LEU A 4 22.83 -4.35 23.83
CA LEU A 4 21.61 -4.70 23.12
C LEU A 4 21.95 -5.82 22.14
N THR A 5 21.81 -7.05 22.63
CA THR A 5 21.45 -8.28 21.92
C THR A 5 21.30 -8.15 20.40
N ASN A 6 22.40 -8.36 19.68
CA ASN A 6 22.43 -8.59 18.22
C ASN A 6 21.95 -10.01 17.82
N GLN A 7 21.30 -10.75 18.73
CA GLN A 7 21.01 -12.17 18.55
C GLN A 7 19.59 -12.49 18.05
N SER A 8 18.69 -11.51 17.91
CA SER A 8 17.30 -11.74 17.48
C SER A 8 17.00 -11.41 16.01
N LEU A 9 17.93 -10.83 15.24
CA LEU A 9 17.72 -10.47 13.82
C LEU A 9 17.95 -11.63 12.82
N HIS A 10 18.34 -12.81 13.30
CA HIS A 10 18.75 -13.97 12.49
C HIS A 10 17.81 -15.17 12.60
N GLN A 11 16.49 -14.96 12.65
CA GLN A 11 15.59 -16.01 12.16
C GLN A 11 15.75 -16.06 10.64
N GLY A 12 16.18 -17.20 10.11
CA GLY A 12 16.36 -17.40 8.67
C GLY A 12 15.09 -17.02 7.93
N VAL A 13 15.21 -16.11 6.96
CA VAL A 13 14.09 -15.75 6.08
C VAL A 13 13.73 -17.00 5.26
N SER A 14 12.43 -17.28 5.11
CA SER A 14 12.01 -18.39 4.26
C SER A 14 12.49 -18.17 2.81
N PRO A 15 13.00 -19.20 2.11
CA PRO A 15 13.40 -19.09 0.71
C PRO A 15 12.30 -18.54 -0.21
N GLN A 16 11.04 -18.75 0.15
CA GLN A 16 9.89 -18.21 -0.59
C GLN A 16 9.80 -16.68 -0.48
N VAL A 17 10.12 -16.12 0.69
CA VAL A 17 10.11 -14.68 0.94
C VAL A 17 11.29 -14.02 0.23
N GLU A 18 12.47 -14.64 0.25
CA GLU A 18 13.63 -14.16 -0.50
C GLU A 18 13.34 -14.12 -1.99
N LYS A 19 12.82 -15.22 -2.57
CA LYS A 19 12.45 -15.28 -4.00
C LYS A 19 11.39 -14.24 -4.37
N PHE A 20 10.42 -14.00 -3.49
CA PHE A 20 9.41 -12.97 -3.69
C PHE A 20 10.03 -11.57 -3.76
N ILE A 21 10.93 -11.25 -2.84
CA ILE A 21 11.64 -9.98 -2.81
C ILE A 21 12.60 -9.85 -3.99
N ASP A 22 13.26 -10.91 -4.42
CA ASP A 22 14.07 -10.90 -5.64
C ASP A 22 13.23 -10.51 -6.85
N THR A 23 12.07 -11.15 -7.02
CA THR A 23 11.13 -10.84 -8.11
C THR A 23 10.62 -9.40 -8.03
N LEU A 24 10.37 -8.90 -6.82
CA LEU A 24 9.95 -7.51 -6.61
C LEU A 24 11.05 -6.53 -7.06
N PHE A 25 12.29 -6.80 -6.71
CA PHE A 25 13.43 -5.96 -7.08
C PHE A 25 13.73 -6.02 -8.58
N ASP A 26 13.54 -7.17 -9.23
CA ASP A 26 13.64 -7.27 -10.69
C ASP A 26 12.62 -6.34 -11.39
N GLN A 27 11.39 -6.27 -10.86
CA GLN A 27 10.38 -5.34 -11.37
C GLN A 27 10.70 -3.88 -11.05
N LEU A 28 11.27 -3.60 -9.87
CA LEU A 28 11.69 -2.24 -9.51
C LEU A 28 12.85 -1.76 -10.39
N CYS A 29 13.80 -2.62 -10.74
CA CYS A 29 14.90 -2.28 -11.64
C CYS A 29 14.40 -1.80 -13.02
N ALA A 30 13.28 -2.35 -13.51
CA ALA A 30 12.67 -1.90 -14.75
C ALA A 30 12.09 -0.47 -14.68
N SER A 31 11.83 0.06 -13.48
CA SER A 31 11.28 1.41 -13.25
C SER A 31 12.27 2.37 -12.57
N CYS A 32 13.36 1.86 -11.98
CA CYS A 32 14.35 2.64 -11.24
C CYS A 32 15.78 2.27 -11.69
N PRO A 33 16.39 3.09 -12.57
CA PRO A 33 17.75 2.85 -13.04
C PRO A 33 18.82 2.92 -11.94
N GLN A 34 18.56 3.60 -10.82
CA GLN A 34 19.55 3.73 -9.74
C GLN A 34 19.86 2.40 -9.04
N LEU A 35 18.95 1.43 -9.10
CA LEU A 35 19.17 0.08 -8.56
C LEU A 35 20.37 -0.62 -9.23
N PHE A 36 20.65 -0.33 -10.51
CA PHE A 36 21.79 -0.91 -11.24
C PHE A 36 23.15 -0.50 -10.68
N ASN A 37 23.22 0.58 -9.90
CA ASN A 37 24.47 1.09 -9.35
C ASN A 37 24.86 0.44 -8.01
N LEU A 38 24.01 -0.42 -7.44
CA LEU A 38 24.30 -1.09 -6.17
C LEU A 38 25.16 -2.33 -6.39
N THR A 39 26.14 -2.54 -5.50
CA THR A 39 26.86 -3.81 -5.47
C THR A 39 25.93 -4.94 -5.00
N PRO A 40 26.19 -6.21 -5.39
CA PRO A 40 25.39 -7.35 -4.94
C PRO A 40 25.23 -7.41 -3.41
N GLU A 41 26.28 -7.12 -2.65
CA GLU A 41 26.26 -7.15 -1.19
C GLU A 41 25.35 -6.05 -0.62
N ARG A 42 25.40 -4.84 -1.19
CA ARG A 42 24.52 -3.74 -0.79
C ARG A 42 23.07 -4.03 -1.14
N LEU A 43 22.82 -4.60 -2.32
CA LEU A 43 21.49 -5.01 -2.74
C LEU A 43 20.88 -6.03 -1.77
N GLN A 44 21.66 -7.02 -1.31
CA GLN A 44 21.20 -7.99 -0.32
C GLN A 44 20.83 -7.33 1.03
N VAL A 45 21.61 -6.35 1.49
CA VAL A 45 21.28 -5.58 2.70
C VAL A 45 19.95 -4.84 2.51
N VAL A 46 19.75 -4.18 1.37
CA VAL A 46 18.50 -3.46 1.05
C VAL A 46 17.30 -4.41 1.02
N LYS A 47 17.42 -5.56 0.34
CA LYS A 47 16.37 -6.59 0.29
C LYS A 47 15.98 -7.08 1.68
N ARG A 48 16.96 -7.31 2.56
CA ARG A 48 16.70 -7.72 3.95
C ARG A 48 15.96 -6.65 4.74
N GLN A 49 16.29 -5.37 4.55
CA GLN A 49 15.54 -4.28 5.17
C GLN A 49 14.09 -4.22 4.67
N TRP A 50 13.84 -4.53 3.40
CA TRP A 50 12.48 -4.61 2.86
C TRP A 50 11.68 -5.77 3.45
N ILE A 51 12.31 -6.94 3.64
CA ILE A 51 11.68 -8.09 4.32
C ILE A 51 11.25 -7.71 5.73
N LEU A 52 12.15 -7.10 6.51
CA LEU A 52 11.87 -6.64 7.87
C LEU A 52 10.76 -5.60 7.87
N GLY A 53 10.88 -4.56 7.04
CA GLY A 53 9.90 -3.50 6.94
C GLY A 53 8.51 -4.03 6.57
N PHE A 54 8.41 -5.00 5.67
CA PHE A 54 7.15 -5.64 5.29
C PHE A 54 6.52 -6.39 6.47
N ALA A 55 7.32 -7.17 7.19
CA ALA A 55 6.86 -7.91 8.36
C ALA A 55 6.37 -6.95 9.47
N GLU A 56 7.15 -5.92 9.80
CA GLU A 56 6.83 -4.90 10.80
C GLU A 56 5.55 -4.11 10.46
N ASN A 57 5.25 -3.96 9.16
CA ASN A 57 4.13 -3.16 8.68
C ASN A 57 2.92 -3.96 8.22
N GLY A 58 2.94 -5.29 8.36
CA GLY A 58 1.83 -6.15 7.97
C GLY A 58 1.58 -6.21 6.46
N ILE A 59 2.61 -6.04 5.64
CA ILE A 59 2.52 -6.24 4.18
C ILE A 59 2.54 -7.74 3.90
N THR A 60 1.34 -8.33 3.79
CA THR A 60 1.16 -9.79 3.71
C THR A 60 0.42 -10.23 2.46
N LYS A 61 -0.21 -9.29 1.72
CA LYS A 61 -1.00 -9.58 0.53
C LYS A 61 -0.32 -9.07 -0.73
N ILE A 62 -0.35 -9.87 -1.79
CA ILE A 62 0.16 -9.48 -3.12
C ILE A 62 -0.54 -8.23 -3.64
N THR A 63 -1.83 -8.01 -3.32
CA THR A 63 -2.58 -6.82 -3.74
C THR A 63 -1.97 -5.52 -3.20
N GLN A 64 -1.49 -5.51 -1.95
CA GLN A 64 -0.79 -4.36 -1.37
C GLN A 64 0.49 -4.04 -2.16
N VAL A 65 1.28 -5.06 -2.49
CA VAL A 65 2.53 -4.89 -3.24
C VAL A 65 2.26 -4.44 -4.67
N LYS A 66 1.20 -4.94 -5.31
CA LYS A 66 0.77 -4.46 -6.64
C LYS A 66 0.41 -2.97 -6.63
N ARG A 67 -0.25 -2.46 -5.59
CA ARG A 67 -0.53 -1.02 -5.43
C ARG A 67 0.76 -0.22 -5.27
N GLY A 68 1.68 -0.69 -4.43
CA GLY A 68 3.00 -0.08 -4.29
C GLY A 68 3.73 0.02 -5.62
N MET A 69 3.74 -1.05 -6.41
CA MET A 69 4.34 -1.07 -7.75
C MET A 69 3.62 -0.15 -8.74
N ALA A 70 2.30 -0.04 -8.67
CA ALA A 70 1.55 0.89 -9.52
C ALA A 70 1.95 2.34 -9.23
N GLU A 71 2.03 2.73 -7.96
CA GLU A 71 2.48 4.06 -7.56
C GLU A 71 3.94 4.33 -7.96
N MET A 72 4.85 3.34 -7.83
CA MET A 72 6.24 3.55 -8.25
C MET A 72 6.36 3.85 -9.75
N ARG A 73 5.46 3.31 -10.59
CA ARG A 73 5.44 3.61 -12.03
C ARG A 73 4.89 5.01 -12.35
N THR A 74 4.12 5.64 -11.46
CA THR A 74 3.62 7.00 -11.69
C THR A 74 4.65 8.06 -11.32
N LYS A 75 5.66 7.71 -10.53
CA LYS A 75 6.71 8.62 -10.10
C LYS A 75 7.67 8.90 -11.28
N PRO A 76 7.88 10.17 -11.66
CA PRO A 76 8.73 10.52 -12.81
C PRO A 76 10.22 10.44 -12.49
N ASN A 77 10.58 10.40 -11.20
CA ASN A 77 11.96 10.30 -10.76
C ASN A 77 12.40 8.83 -10.71
N GLY A 78 13.41 8.47 -11.50
CA GLY A 78 14.00 7.11 -11.50
C GLY A 78 14.80 6.77 -10.23
N TYR A 79 14.40 7.30 -9.07
CA TYR A 79 15.04 7.04 -7.79
C TYR A 79 14.54 5.76 -7.15
N LEU A 80 15.41 5.16 -6.34
CA LEU A 80 15.07 3.98 -5.56
C LEU A 80 14.26 4.44 -4.34
N PRO A 81 12.99 4.05 -4.21
CA PRO A 81 12.23 4.38 -3.02
C PRO A 81 12.90 3.76 -1.79
N SER A 82 12.87 4.49 -0.68
CA SER A 82 13.11 3.89 0.64
C SER A 82 12.04 2.84 0.96
N VAL A 83 12.36 1.93 1.88
CA VAL A 83 11.40 0.92 2.33
C VAL A 83 10.11 1.55 2.89
N GLY A 84 10.23 2.67 3.61
CA GLY A 84 9.09 3.39 4.19
C GLY A 84 8.18 4.00 3.13
N GLU A 85 8.76 4.63 2.09
CA GLU A 85 8.00 5.18 0.97
C GLU A 85 7.24 4.08 0.22
N PHE A 86 7.87 2.92 -0.01
CA PHE A 86 7.21 1.81 -0.67
C PHE A 86 6.08 1.22 0.20
N ILE A 87 6.29 1.09 1.51
CA ILE A 87 5.27 0.61 2.45
C ILE A 87 4.06 1.55 2.48
N GLN A 88 4.28 2.87 2.44
CA GLN A 88 3.21 3.85 2.38
C GLN A 88 2.35 3.64 1.13
N ALA A 89 3.00 3.45 -0.01
CA ALA A 89 2.33 3.14 -1.28
C ALA A 89 1.54 1.82 -1.23
N CYS A 90 2.07 0.80 -0.55
CA CYS A 90 1.37 -0.47 -0.35
C CYS A 90 0.12 -0.37 0.53
N LYS A 91 0.08 0.63 1.42
CA LYS A 91 -1.00 0.83 2.40
C LYS A 91 -2.11 1.76 1.90
N VAL A 92 -1.98 2.34 0.71
CA VAL A 92 -3.07 3.13 0.12
C VAL A 92 -4.31 2.25 0.02
N LEU A 93 -5.37 2.71 0.70
CA LEU A 93 -6.65 2.01 0.75
C LEU A 93 -7.35 2.20 -0.59
N ASP A 94 -7.71 1.07 -1.20
CA ASP A 94 -8.69 1.09 -2.26
C ASP A 94 -10.09 1.08 -1.61
N TYR A 95 -10.71 2.25 -1.54
CA TYR A 95 -12.07 2.39 -0.97
C TYR A 95 -13.08 1.54 -1.73
N HIS A 96 -12.89 1.31 -3.04
CA HIS A 96 -13.79 0.50 -3.86
C HIS A 96 -13.75 -0.98 -3.49
N GLU A 97 -12.57 -1.52 -3.16
CA GLU A 97 -12.47 -2.89 -2.62
C GLU A 97 -13.24 -3.06 -1.31
N LEU A 98 -13.46 -1.98 -0.56
CA LEU A 98 -14.24 -1.95 0.68
C LEU A 98 -15.73 -1.63 0.45
N GLY A 99 -16.16 -1.46 -0.80
CA GLY A 99 -17.52 -1.03 -1.12
C GLY A 99 -17.83 0.41 -0.71
N LEU A 100 -16.80 1.24 -0.58
CA LEU A 100 -16.88 2.65 -0.18
C LEU A 100 -16.59 3.55 -1.38
N PRO A 101 -17.31 4.69 -1.52
CA PRO A 101 -16.89 5.72 -2.46
C PRO A 101 -15.56 6.34 -2.02
N ASN A 102 -14.74 6.77 -2.99
CA ASN A 102 -13.59 7.62 -2.67
C ASN A 102 -14.05 9.04 -2.27
N GLU A 103 -13.11 9.91 -1.86
CA GLU A 103 -13.42 11.26 -1.36
C GLU A 103 -14.27 12.10 -2.35
N ALA A 104 -13.87 12.13 -3.62
CA ALA A 104 -14.56 12.91 -4.64
C ALA A 104 -15.97 12.37 -4.91
N GLU A 105 -16.10 11.04 -5.01
CA GLU A 105 -17.39 10.37 -5.18
C GLU A 105 -18.29 10.56 -3.97
N LEU A 106 -17.75 10.50 -2.76
CA LEU A 106 -18.49 10.69 -1.52
C LEU A 106 -19.10 12.09 -1.49
N TYR A 107 -18.33 13.12 -1.82
CA TYR A 107 -18.84 14.49 -1.89
C TYR A 107 -19.98 14.64 -2.89
N GLN A 108 -19.83 14.04 -4.08
CA GLN A 108 -20.88 14.04 -5.09
C GLN A 108 -22.13 13.30 -4.60
N ARG A 109 -21.96 12.13 -3.98
CA ARG A 109 -23.07 11.33 -3.44
C ARG A 109 -23.78 12.04 -2.30
N TYR A 110 -23.06 12.73 -1.42
CA TYR A 110 -23.63 13.57 -0.38
C TYR A 110 -24.50 14.69 -0.95
N LYS A 111 -24.04 15.39 -2.01
CA LYS A 111 -24.86 16.40 -2.69
C LYS A 111 -26.16 15.85 -3.26
N ILE A 112 -26.09 14.68 -3.92
CA ILE A 112 -27.29 14.02 -4.48
C ILE A 112 -28.23 13.62 -3.34
N PHE A 113 -27.68 13.05 -2.26
CA PHE A 113 -28.46 12.68 -1.09
C PHE A 113 -29.19 13.88 -0.48
N LEU A 114 -28.53 15.03 -0.29
CA LEU A 114 -29.19 16.24 0.22
C LEU A 114 -30.35 16.70 -0.67
N GLY A 115 -30.22 16.55 -1.99
CA GLY A 115 -31.31 16.83 -2.94
C GLY A 115 -32.50 15.90 -2.77
N TYR A 116 -32.25 14.59 -2.62
CA TYR A 116 -33.27 13.57 -2.37
C TYR A 116 -33.89 13.68 -0.97
N ALA A 117 -33.09 13.96 0.06
CA ALA A 117 -33.47 13.93 1.47
C ALA A 117 -34.59 14.93 1.82
N ARG A 118 -34.80 15.94 0.96
CA ARG A 118 -35.87 16.92 1.08
C ARG A 118 -37.24 16.40 0.60
N PHE A 119 -37.27 15.44 -0.31
CA PHE A 119 -38.49 15.00 -0.99
C PHE A 119 -38.71 13.49 -0.87
N ASN A 120 -37.71 12.68 -1.20
CA ASN A 120 -37.80 11.22 -1.30
C ASN A 120 -36.59 10.53 -0.64
N ARG A 121 -36.37 10.78 0.66
CA ARG A 121 -35.18 10.26 1.39
C ARG A 121 -35.06 8.73 1.32
N ASP A 122 -36.18 8.02 1.41
CA ASP A 122 -36.21 6.57 1.50
C ASP A 122 -35.99 5.87 0.14
N GLU A 123 -36.06 6.63 -0.97
CA GLU A 123 -35.83 6.11 -2.33
C GLU A 123 -34.37 6.22 -2.77
N PHE A 124 -33.52 6.88 -1.98
CA PHE A 124 -32.11 7.06 -2.32
C PHE A 124 -31.40 5.70 -2.42
N GLN A 125 -30.77 5.45 -3.56
CA GLN A 125 -30.08 4.19 -3.84
C GLN A 125 -28.68 4.21 -3.24
N TYR A 126 -28.54 3.66 -2.04
CA TYR A 126 -27.25 3.51 -1.34
C TYR A 126 -26.38 2.43 -1.99
N ARG A 127 -25.07 2.67 -2.10
CA ARG A 127 -24.09 1.72 -2.66
C ARG A 127 -23.67 0.64 -1.66
N SER A 128 -23.77 0.92 -0.37
CA SER A 128 -23.42 -0.02 0.71
C SER A 128 -24.11 0.36 2.03
N GLU A 129 -24.13 -0.57 2.98
CA GLU A 129 -24.65 -0.29 4.34
C GLU A 129 -23.85 0.81 5.05
N VAL A 130 -22.54 0.88 4.82
CA VAL A 130 -21.69 1.92 5.40
C VAL A 130 -22.08 3.29 4.87
N GLU A 131 -22.32 3.42 3.56
CA GLU A 131 -22.80 4.66 2.98
C GLU A 131 -24.17 5.07 3.53
N PHE A 132 -25.08 4.11 3.69
CA PHE A 132 -26.38 4.35 4.33
C PHE A 132 -26.21 4.97 5.73
N TRP A 133 -25.39 4.36 6.58
CA TRP A 133 -25.18 4.86 7.94
C TRP A 133 -24.45 6.20 7.98
N LEU A 134 -23.50 6.43 7.07
CA LEU A 134 -22.76 7.69 6.97
C LEU A 134 -23.67 8.85 6.58
N LEU A 135 -24.47 8.68 5.52
CA LEU A 135 -25.36 9.72 4.99
C LEU A 135 -26.63 9.90 5.84
N LYS A 136 -27.09 8.86 6.55
CA LYS A 136 -28.26 8.98 7.44
C LYS A 136 -27.95 9.76 8.71
N LYS A 137 -26.68 9.77 9.16
CA LYS A 137 -26.24 10.47 10.37
C LYS A 137 -25.60 11.84 10.10
N SER A 138 -25.31 12.18 8.85
CA SER A 138 -24.83 13.51 8.43
C SER A 138 -25.96 14.53 8.42
#